data_AF-A0A847BTP5-F1
#
_entry.id   AF-A0A847BTP5-F1
#
_cell.length_a   1.000
_cell.length_b   1.000
_cell.length_c   1.000
_cell.angle_alpha   90.00
_cell.angle_beta   90.00
_cell.angle_gamma   90.00
#
_symmetry.space_group_name_H-M   'P 1'
#
loop_
_entity.id
_entity.type
_entity.pdbx_description
1 polymer ?
#
loop_
_entity_poly.entity_id
_entity_poly.type
_entity_poly.pdbx_seq_one_letter_code
_entity_poly.pdbx_strand_id
1 'polypeptide(L)'
;DGNIEIIGGIQVQKPDIYDSNNQRWSAATILPIAISKIRSDREIQTLEESLQRTAKKIEELKEKILIAKEEVTIFQTKKDESDAILKDILEESKILQDRNYSLKIRRNRSSGNPAIQKEINELVVEIRKYSREEDRLRSISKESGNNLEIAKIKVNNLSAEIQSHDRYMKDQYKKIDNLVQTYAPVIEKFNLIVDAVAKTLMTKY
;
A
#
# COMPACT_ATOMS: atom_id res chain seq x y z
N ASP A 1 12.86 -42.42 -48.04
CA ASP A 1 13.16 -43.35 -46.92
C ASP A 1 12.19 -43.15 -45.75
N GLY A 2 10.92 -43.49 -45.96
CA GLY A 2 9.87 -43.38 -44.94
C GLY A 2 9.72 -44.71 -44.19
N ASN A 3 9.87 -44.69 -42.86
CA ASN A 3 9.60 -45.85 -42.01
C ASN A 3 8.09 -46.12 -41.95
N ILE A 4 7.68 -47.28 -42.45
CA ILE A 4 6.31 -47.80 -42.43
C ILE A 4 6.12 -48.54 -41.09
N GLU A 5 5.10 -48.17 -40.31
CA GLU A 5 4.60 -48.99 -39.19
C GLU A 5 3.21 -49.50 -39.54
N ILE A 6 2.98 -50.79 -39.28
CA ILE A 6 1.73 -51.48 -39.59
C ILE A 6 0.84 -51.44 -38.33
N ILE A 7 -0.30 -50.76 -38.42
CA ILE A 7 -1.39 -50.83 -37.42
C ILE A 7 -2.62 -51.37 -38.14
N GLY A 8 -3.12 -52.54 -37.72
CA GLY A 8 -4.39 -53.09 -38.21
C GLY A 8 -4.44 -53.51 -39.69
N GLY A 9 -3.29 -53.72 -40.35
CA GLY A 9 -3.23 -54.20 -41.74
C GLY A 9 -3.38 -53.13 -42.83
N ILE A 10 -3.46 -51.84 -42.46
CA ILE A 10 -3.44 -50.71 -43.41
C ILE A 10 -2.06 -50.04 -43.31
N GLN A 11 -1.30 -50.05 -44.41
CA GLN A 11 -0.05 -49.28 -44.52
C GLN A 11 -0.40 -47.80 -44.67
N VAL A 12 -0.47 -47.07 -43.56
CA VAL A 12 -0.57 -45.61 -43.59
C VAL A 12 0.85 -45.07 -43.48
N GLN A 13 1.38 -44.52 -44.58
CA GLN A 13 2.57 -43.66 -44.48
C GLN A 13 2.23 -42.50 -43.54
N LYS A 14 2.93 -42.40 -42.41
CA LYS A 14 2.90 -41.18 -41.60
C LYS A 14 3.37 -40.07 -42.54
N PRO A 15 2.54 -39.05 -42.80
CA PRO A 15 2.94 -37.99 -43.69
C PRO A 15 4.14 -37.30 -43.07
N ASP A 16 5.19 -37.11 -43.86
CA ASP A 16 6.31 -36.30 -43.44
C ASP A 16 5.84 -34.84 -43.34
N ILE A 17 5.97 -34.26 -42.16
CA ILE A 17 5.61 -32.87 -41.91
C ILE A 17 6.84 -32.04 -42.25
N TYR A 18 6.74 -31.20 -43.29
CA TYR A 18 7.81 -30.27 -43.68
C TYR A 18 7.34 -28.83 -43.47
N ASP A 19 8.20 -28.01 -42.86
CA ASP A 19 7.95 -26.57 -42.77
C ASP A 19 8.36 -25.81 -44.03
N SER A 20 8.17 -24.48 -44.00
CA SER A 20 8.54 -23.57 -45.09
C SER A 20 10.04 -23.56 -45.41
N ASN A 21 10.90 -24.02 -44.48
CA ASN A 21 12.35 -24.10 -44.65
C ASN A 21 12.80 -25.50 -45.09
N ASN A 22 11.85 -26.36 -45.49
CA ASN A 22 12.08 -27.75 -45.88
C ASN A 22 12.68 -28.62 -44.76
N GLN A 23 12.51 -28.20 -43.50
CA GLN A 23 12.91 -28.99 -42.34
C GLN A 23 11.83 -30.05 -42.05
N ARG A 24 12.26 -31.30 -41.90
CA ARG A 24 11.38 -32.41 -41.51
C ARG A 24 11.12 -32.37 -40.01
N TRP A 25 9.84 -32.40 -39.64
CA TRP A 25 9.36 -32.47 -38.27
C TRP A 25 8.81 -33.87 -37.97
N SER A 26 9.25 -34.43 -36.85
CA SER A 26 8.76 -35.70 -36.30
C SER A 26 8.16 -35.49 -34.92
N ALA A 27 7.38 -36.47 -34.42
CA ALA A 27 6.84 -36.43 -33.07
C ALA A 27 7.94 -36.24 -32.00
N ALA A 28 9.12 -36.85 -32.19
CA ALA A 28 10.26 -36.73 -31.29
C ALA A 28 10.83 -35.30 -31.22
N THR A 29 10.73 -34.52 -32.29
CA THR A 29 11.20 -33.12 -32.35
C THR A 29 10.10 -32.12 -31.99
N ILE A 30 8.83 -32.45 -32.27
CA ILE A 30 7.68 -31.57 -31.98
C ILE A 30 7.36 -31.56 -30.48
N LEU A 31 7.34 -32.73 -29.84
CA LEU A 31 6.90 -32.88 -28.46
C LEU A 31 7.70 -31.99 -27.47
N PRO A 32 9.05 -31.94 -27.52
CA PRO A 32 9.81 -31.05 -26.63
C PRO A 32 9.48 -29.57 -26.82
N ILE A 33 9.26 -29.12 -28.07
CA ILE A 33 8.94 -27.72 -28.37
C ILE A 33 7.55 -27.36 -27.84
N ALA A 34 6.56 -28.23 -28.07
CA ALA A 34 5.20 -28.05 -27.56
C ALA A 34 5.15 -28.05 -26.02
N ILE A 35 5.88 -28.96 -25.37
CA ILE A 35 5.99 -29.00 -23.90
C ILE A 35 6.64 -27.71 -23.36
N SER A 36 7.74 -27.26 -23.98
CA SER A 36 8.39 -26.01 -23.59
C SER A 36 7.45 -24.81 -23.73
N LYS A 37 6.67 -24.74 -24.81
CA LYS A 37 5.62 -23.73 -24.99
C LYS A 37 4.59 -23.73 -23.87
N ILE A 38 3.98 -24.88 -23.60
CA ILE A 38 2.97 -24.99 -22.54
C ILE A 38 3.54 -24.59 -21.18
N ARG A 39 4.80 -24.95 -20.90
CA ARG A 39 5.47 -24.57 -19.65
C ARG A 39 5.69 -23.06 -19.55
N SER A 40 6.24 -22.44 -20.59
CA SER A 40 6.51 -21.01 -20.62
C SER A 40 5.24 -20.18 -20.55
N ASP A 41 4.18 -20.55 -21.29
CA ASP A 41 2.89 -19.88 -21.22
C ASP A 41 2.30 -19.91 -19.80
N ARG A 42 2.36 -21.07 -19.13
CA ARG A 42 1.89 -21.22 -17.74
C ARG A 42 2.69 -20.37 -16.75
N GLU A 43 4.01 -20.29 -16.94
CA GLU A 43 4.88 -19.49 -16.08
C GLU A 43 4.57 -18.00 -16.24
N ILE A 44 4.44 -17.51 -17.48
CA ILE A 44 4.02 -16.13 -17.76
C ILE A 44 2.65 -15.84 -17.14
N GLN A 45 1.66 -16.70 -17.36
CA GLN A 45 0.33 -16.54 -16.78
C GLN A 45 0.39 -16.45 -15.24
N THR A 46 1.18 -17.31 -14.59
CA THR A 46 1.32 -17.30 -13.13
C THR A 46 1.93 -15.98 -12.62
N LEU A 47 2.92 -15.45 -13.35
CA LEU A 47 3.54 -14.16 -13.03
C LEU A 47 2.57 -13.00 -13.24
N GLU A 48 1.79 -13.00 -14.32
CA GLU A 48 0.75 -12.00 -14.59
C GLU A 48 -0.35 -12.00 -13.52
N GLU A 49 -0.83 -13.17 -13.10
CA GLU A 49 -1.79 -13.28 -12.00
C GLU A 49 -1.22 -12.73 -10.68
N SER A 50 0.06 -12.98 -10.40
CA SER A 50 0.75 -12.42 -9.23
C SER A 50 0.85 -10.89 -9.30
N LEU A 51 1.17 -10.35 -10.48
CA LEU A 51 1.20 -8.91 -10.73
C LEU A 51 -0.17 -8.26 -10.50
N GLN A 52 -1.25 -8.87 -11.03
CA GLN A 52 -2.61 -8.37 -10.81
C GLN A 52 -3.00 -8.36 -9.33
N ARG A 53 -2.70 -9.43 -8.60
CA ARG A 53 -2.94 -9.49 -7.14
C ARG A 53 -2.16 -8.43 -6.39
N THR A 54 -0.90 -8.21 -6.77
CA THR A 54 -0.03 -7.20 -6.15
C THR A 54 -0.53 -5.78 -6.44
N ALA A 55 -0.95 -5.51 -7.68
CA ALA A 55 -1.52 -4.22 -8.06
C ALA A 55 -2.79 -3.90 -7.26
N LYS A 56 -3.70 -4.88 -7.13
CA LYS A 56 -4.89 -4.74 -6.28
C LYS A 56 -4.50 -4.44 -4.83
N LYS A 57 -3.48 -5.12 -4.31
CA LYS A 57 -3.00 -4.88 -2.93
C LYS A 57 -2.46 -3.47 -2.75
N ILE A 58 -1.74 -2.93 -3.73
CA ILE A 58 -1.25 -1.55 -3.71
C ILE A 58 -2.41 -0.56 -3.67
N GLU A 59 -3.47 -0.75 -4.44
CA GLU A 59 -4.64 0.11 -4.40
C GLU A 59 -5.34 0.07 -3.03
N GLU A 60 -5.53 -1.13 -2.44
CA GLU A 60 -6.04 -1.26 -1.06
C GLU A 60 -5.17 -0.53 -0.03
N LEU A 61 -3.85 -0.55 -0.19
CA LEU A 61 -2.92 0.16 0.69
C LEU A 61 -2.99 1.68 0.49
N LYS A 62 -3.18 2.16 -0.75
CA LYS A 62 -3.36 3.59 -1.03
C LYS A 62 -4.62 4.15 -0.37
N GLU A 63 -5.73 3.41 -0.42
CA GLU A 63 -6.96 3.79 0.29
C GLU A 63 -6.72 3.88 1.80
N LYS A 64 -6.02 2.90 2.39
CA LYS A 64 -5.66 2.94 3.82
C LYS A 64 -4.75 4.11 4.18
N ILE A 65 -3.84 4.50 3.30
CA ILE A 65 -2.99 5.69 3.49
C ILE A 65 -3.84 6.95 3.48
N LEU A 66 -4.84 7.06 2.61
CA LEU A 66 -5.72 8.22 2.57
C LEU A 66 -6.45 8.40 3.92
N ILE A 67 -7.05 7.33 4.43
CA ILE A 67 -7.71 7.32 5.74
C ILE A 67 -6.72 7.72 6.85
N ALA A 68 -5.51 7.14 6.84
CA ALA A 68 -4.50 7.48 7.85
C ALA A 68 -4.02 8.95 7.76
N LYS A 69 -3.99 9.55 6.57
CA LYS A 69 -3.69 10.98 6.38
C LYS A 69 -4.83 11.88 6.87
N GLU A 70 -6.07 11.46 6.71
CA GLU A 70 -7.23 12.14 7.29
C GLU A 70 -7.16 12.09 8.83
N GLU A 71 -6.83 10.93 9.42
CA GLU A 71 -6.58 10.79 10.87
C GLU A 71 -5.50 11.78 11.34
N VAL A 72 -4.37 11.88 10.63
CA VAL A 72 -3.30 12.86 10.93
C VAL A 72 -3.84 14.29 10.94
N THR A 73 -4.66 14.65 9.94
CA THR A 73 -5.23 15.99 9.83
C THR A 73 -6.17 16.28 11.01
N ILE A 74 -7.06 15.35 11.34
CA ILE A 74 -8.00 15.48 12.45
C ILE A 74 -7.27 15.65 13.78
N PHE A 75 -6.26 14.82 14.07
CA PHE A 75 -5.51 14.91 15.32
C PHE A 75 -4.64 16.15 15.40
N GLN A 76 -4.09 16.61 14.27
CA GLN A 76 -3.36 17.87 14.21
C GLN A 76 -4.27 19.05 14.54
N THR A 77 -5.44 19.14 13.90
CA THR A 77 -6.42 20.20 14.18
C THR A 77 -6.86 20.21 15.64
N LYS A 78 -7.23 19.04 16.19
CA LYS A 78 -7.63 18.95 17.62
C LYS A 78 -6.53 19.39 18.57
N LYS A 79 -5.28 19.05 18.26
CA LYS A 79 -4.13 19.47 19.05
C LYS A 79 -3.96 20.99 18.97
N ASP A 80 -3.99 21.56 17.77
CA ASP A 80 -3.80 22.99 17.56
C ASP A 80 -4.93 23.81 18.21
N GLU A 81 -6.19 23.35 18.13
CA GLU A 81 -7.33 23.92 18.83
C GLU A 81 -7.15 23.88 20.36
N SER A 82 -6.73 22.73 20.90
CA SER A 82 -6.51 22.57 22.34
C SER A 82 -5.36 23.45 22.84
N ASP A 83 -4.27 23.55 22.07
CA ASP A 83 -3.11 24.38 22.39
C ASP A 83 -3.44 25.87 22.32
N ALA A 84 -4.31 26.29 21.39
CA ALA A 84 -4.81 27.66 21.31
C ALA A 84 -5.65 28.02 22.53
N ILE A 85 -6.65 27.20 22.89
CA ILE A 85 -7.49 27.43 24.07
C ILE A 85 -6.64 27.42 25.36
N LEU A 86 -5.67 26.51 25.44
CA LEU A 86 -4.76 26.43 26.59
C LEU A 86 -3.96 27.73 26.76
N LYS A 87 -3.51 28.34 25.67
CA LYS A 87 -2.79 29.61 25.70
C LYS A 87 -3.67 30.73 26.26
N ASP A 88 -4.92 30.83 25.81
CA ASP A 88 -5.86 31.85 26.28
C ASP A 88 -6.16 31.67 27.78
N ILE A 89 -6.39 30.44 28.21
CA ILE A 89 -6.61 30.10 29.63
C ILE A 89 -5.41 30.43 30.51
N LEU A 90 -4.19 30.18 30.03
CA LEU A 90 -2.97 30.51 30.76
C LEU A 90 -2.82 32.02 30.93
N GLU A 91 -3.19 32.82 29.92
CA GLU A 91 -3.17 34.28 29.99
C GLU A 91 -4.21 34.82 30.97
N GLU A 92 -5.45 34.34 30.91
CA GLU A 92 -6.52 34.74 31.85
C GLU A 92 -6.20 34.32 33.29
N SER A 93 -5.72 33.09 33.49
CA SER A 93 -5.29 32.58 34.81
C SER A 93 -4.20 33.47 35.42
N LYS A 94 -3.23 33.92 34.61
CA LYS A 94 -2.18 34.83 35.07
C LYS A 94 -2.74 36.20 35.50
N ILE A 95 -3.64 36.79 34.71
CA ILE A 95 -4.30 38.06 35.07
C ILE A 95 -5.05 37.95 36.40
N LEU A 96 -5.76 36.84 36.62
CA LEU A 96 -6.49 36.59 37.86
C LEU A 96 -5.53 36.38 39.05
N GLN A 97 -4.42 35.67 38.85
CA GLN A 97 -3.39 35.48 39.88
C GLN A 97 -2.75 36.82 40.30
N ASP A 98 -2.39 37.66 39.33
CA ASP A 98 -1.80 38.99 39.57
C ASP A 98 -2.79 39.91 40.30
N ARG A 99 -4.08 39.86 39.92
CA ARG A 99 -5.15 40.60 40.62
C ARG A 99 -5.35 40.08 42.05
N ASN A 100 -5.35 38.76 42.25
CA ASN A 100 -5.48 38.15 43.57
C ASN A 100 -4.33 38.55 44.50
N TYR A 101 -3.10 38.56 43.97
CA TYR A 101 -1.91 39.01 44.69
C TYR A 101 -2.01 40.48 45.09
N SER A 102 -2.43 41.34 44.16
CA SER A 102 -2.62 42.78 44.41
C SER A 102 -3.67 43.06 45.50
N LEU A 103 -4.79 42.31 45.49
CA LEU A 103 -5.83 42.44 46.51
C LEU A 103 -5.35 41.93 47.89
N LYS A 104 -4.56 40.86 47.95
CA LYS A 104 -3.93 40.40 49.20
C LYS A 104 -3.03 41.46 49.82
N ILE A 105 -2.23 42.16 49.01
CA ILE A 105 -1.42 43.30 49.46
C ILE A 105 -2.32 44.41 50.00
N ARG A 106 -3.38 44.79 49.26
CA ARG A 106 -4.31 45.84 49.66
C ARG A 106 -5.02 45.52 50.97
N ARG A 107 -5.51 44.29 51.14
CA ARG A 107 -6.16 43.80 52.36
C ARG A 107 -5.26 43.95 53.59
N ASN A 108 -3.98 43.60 53.45
CA ASN A 108 -3.00 43.70 54.54
C ASN A 108 -2.73 45.16 54.94
N ARG A 109 -2.86 46.11 54.00
CA ARG A 109 -2.75 47.55 54.27
C ARG A 109 -4.02 48.17 54.86
N SER A 110 -5.18 47.53 54.69
CA SER A 110 -6.49 48.07 55.07
C SER A 110 -7.11 47.36 56.29
N SER A 111 -6.28 46.86 57.22
CA SER A 111 -6.72 46.21 58.48
C SER A 111 -7.77 45.09 58.30
N GLY A 112 -7.67 44.29 57.23
CA GLY A 112 -8.54 43.12 57.07
C GLY A 112 -9.96 43.43 56.57
N ASN A 113 -10.13 44.46 55.74
CA ASN A 113 -11.41 44.82 55.12
C ASN A 113 -12.18 43.57 54.58
N PRO A 114 -13.37 43.25 55.13
CA PRO A 114 -14.15 42.07 54.74
C PRO A 114 -14.58 42.05 53.26
N ALA A 115 -14.81 43.22 52.65
CA ALA A 115 -15.15 43.31 51.23
C ALA A 115 -14.00 42.83 50.35
N ILE A 116 -12.76 43.23 50.67
CA ILE A 116 -11.56 42.77 49.95
C ILE A 116 -11.36 41.28 50.14
N GLN A 117 -11.65 40.75 51.35
CA GLN A 117 -11.58 39.30 51.59
C GLN A 117 -12.60 38.52 50.76
N LYS A 118 -13.81 39.07 50.56
CA LYS A 118 -14.82 38.47 49.69
C LYS A 118 -14.35 38.41 48.23
N GLU A 119 -13.82 39.51 47.69
CA GLU A 119 -13.24 39.54 46.32
C GLU A 119 -12.08 38.54 46.15
N ILE A 120 -11.19 38.42 47.15
CA ILE A 120 -10.10 37.44 47.13
C ILE A 120 -10.66 36.02 47.06
N ASN A 121 -11.70 35.70 47.84
CA ASN A 121 -12.31 34.38 47.85
C ASN A 121 -12.97 34.05 46.51
N GLU A 122 -13.65 35.01 45.89
CA GLU A 122 -14.25 34.86 44.56
C GLU A 122 -13.18 34.58 43.50
N LEU A 123 -12.09 35.34 43.47
CA LEU A 123 -10.96 35.11 42.57
C LEU A 123 -10.28 33.75 42.80
N VAL A 124 -10.14 33.30 44.05
CA VAL A 124 -9.58 31.97 44.33
C VAL A 124 -10.44 30.85 43.74
N VAL A 125 -11.77 30.99 43.78
CA VAL A 125 -12.66 30.02 43.14
C VAL A 125 -12.47 30.03 41.63
N GLU A 126 -12.35 31.20 41.03
CA GLU A 126 -12.15 31.36 39.58
C GLU A 126 -10.80 30.80 39.11
N ILE A 127 -9.69 31.13 39.80
CA ILE A 127 -8.36 30.58 39.53
C ILE A 127 -8.38 29.04 39.59
N ARG A 128 -9.11 28.45 40.56
CA ARG A 128 -9.25 26.99 40.65
C ARG A 128 -10.03 26.39 39.49
N LYS A 129 -11.00 27.11 38.91
CA LYS A 129 -11.71 26.65 37.70
C LYS A 129 -10.77 26.63 36.50
N TYR A 130 -10.02 27.71 36.30
CA TYR A 130 -9.03 27.79 35.22
C TYR A 130 -7.94 26.73 35.34
N SER A 131 -7.41 26.49 36.54
CA SER A 131 -6.41 25.43 36.77
C SER A 131 -6.94 24.03 36.41
N ARG A 132 -8.22 23.72 36.69
CA ARG A 132 -8.80 22.43 36.30
C ARG A 132 -8.99 22.31 34.79
N GLU A 133 -9.39 23.39 34.14
CA GLU A 133 -9.55 23.40 32.68
C GLU A 133 -8.19 23.34 31.97
N GLU A 134 -7.16 23.97 32.53
CA GLU A 134 -5.77 23.83 32.08
C GLU A 134 -5.33 22.36 32.10
N ASP A 135 -5.50 21.67 33.23
CA ASP A 135 -5.14 20.25 33.37
C ASP A 135 -5.88 19.38 32.35
N ARG A 136 -7.17 19.67 32.14
CA ARG A 136 -8.00 18.97 31.14
C ARG A 136 -7.46 19.19 29.72
N LEU A 137 -7.19 20.43 29.32
CA LEU A 137 -6.70 20.74 27.97
C LEU A 137 -5.30 20.17 27.74
N ARG A 138 -4.41 20.21 28.74
CA ARG A 138 -3.10 19.55 28.66
C ARG A 138 -3.24 18.05 28.43
N SER A 139 -4.21 17.40 29.07
CA SER A 139 -4.49 15.99 28.84
C SER A 139 -4.96 15.73 27.40
N ILE A 140 -5.89 16.54 26.89
CA ILE A 140 -6.43 16.41 25.52
C ILE A 140 -5.33 16.66 24.47
N SER A 141 -4.50 17.69 24.66
CA SER A 141 -3.38 18.00 23.76
C SER A 141 -2.35 16.87 23.74
N LYS A 142 -2.02 16.30 24.91
CA LYS A 142 -1.12 15.15 25.01
C LYS A 142 -1.69 13.91 24.32
N GLU A 143 -2.95 13.59 24.55
CA GLU A 143 -3.62 12.45 23.90
C GLU A 143 -3.67 12.63 22.38
N SER A 144 -4.07 13.81 21.91
CA SER A 144 -4.11 14.14 20.48
C SER A 144 -2.71 14.10 19.85
N GLY A 145 -1.68 14.54 20.59
CA GLY A 145 -0.28 14.43 20.18
C GLY A 145 0.20 12.98 20.02
N ASN A 146 -0.14 12.11 20.96
CA ASN A 146 0.17 10.68 20.85
C ASN A 146 -0.55 10.03 19.66
N ASN A 147 -1.85 10.31 19.49
CA ASN A 147 -2.64 9.79 18.38
C ASN A 147 -2.13 10.27 17.01
N LEU A 148 -1.71 11.54 16.94
CA LEU A 148 -1.06 12.11 15.76
C LEU A 148 0.23 11.38 15.40
N GLU A 149 1.07 11.06 16.40
CA GLU A 149 2.32 10.32 16.17
C GLU A 149 2.04 8.90 15.68
N ILE A 150 1.08 8.20 16.30
CA ILE A 150 0.63 6.87 15.87
C ILE A 150 0.14 6.90 14.42
N ALA A 151 -0.68 7.89 14.05
CA ALA A 151 -1.20 8.04 12.70
C ALA A 151 -0.07 8.33 11.68
N LYS A 152 0.92 9.16 12.04
CA LYS A 152 2.11 9.41 11.20
C LYS A 152 2.94 8.13 10.99
N ILE A 153 3.17 7.35 12.05
CA ILE A 153 3.86 6.05 11.96
C ILE A 153 3.10 5.11 11.02
N LYS A 154 1.77 5.03 11.14
CA LYS A 154 0.91 4.23 10.27
C LYS A 154 1.05 4.64 8.80
N VAL A 155 1.03 5.93 8.48
CA VAL A 155 1.27 6.44 7.12
C VAL A 155 2.64 6.00 6.59
N ASN A 156 3.69 6.14 7.39
CA ASN A 156 5.04 5.76 7.00
C ASN A 156 5.18 4.25 6.74
N ASN A 157 4.62 3.43 7.63
CA ASN A 157 4.66 1.96 7.48
C ASN A 157 3.92 1.50 6.23
N LEU A 158 2.71 2.01 6.00
CA LEU A 158 1.93 1.69 4.79
C LEU A 158 2.64 2.16 3.52
N SER A 159 3.29 3.33 3.55
CA SER A 159 4.07 3.84 2.41
C SER A 159 5.28 2.95 2.11
N ALA A 160 5.97 2.46 3.14
CA ALA A 160 7.07 1.51 2.98
C ALA A 160 6.59 0.16 2.42
N GLU A 161 5.41 -0.31 2.84
CA GLU A 161 4.79 -1.53 2.31
C GLU A 161 4.46 -1.39 0.81
N ILE A 162 3.90 -0.26 0.38
CA ILE A 162 3.68 0.03 -1.05
C ILE A 162 5.00 0.00 -1.82
N GLN A 163 6.04 0.66 -1.32
CA GLN A 163 7.35 0.67 -2.00
C GLN A 163 7.94 -0.74 -2.13
N SER A 164 7.73 -1.61 -1.14
CA SER A 164 8.14 -3.02 -1.20
C SER A 164 7.40 -3.76 -2.32
N HIS A 165 6.08 -3.59 -2.41
CA HIS A 165 5.27 -4.18 -3.47
C HIS A 165 5.63 -3.63 -4.86
N ASP A 166 5.93 -2.34 -4.99
CA ASP A 166 6.40 -1.75 -6.25
C ASP A 166 7.72 -2.36 -6.72
N ARG A 167 8.67 -2.59 -5.80
CA ARG A 167 9.93 -3.29 -6.11
C ARG A 167 9.66 -4.71 -6.56
N TYR A 168 8.80 -5.44 -5.84
CA TYR A 168 8.39 -6.79 -6.21
C TYR A 168 7.79 -6.82 -7.63
N MET A 169 6.88 -5.90 -7.97
CA MET A 169 6.31 -5.83 -9.32
C MET A 169 7.37 -5.59 -10.39
N LYS A 170 8.31 -4.66 -10.17
CA LYS A 170 9.42 -4.41 -11.11
C LYS A 170 10.25 -5.67 -11.34
N ASP A 171 10.50 -6.45 -10.30
CA ASP A 171 11.24 -7.72 -10.43
C ASP A 171 10.44 -8.78 -11.18
N GLN A 172 9.11 -8.87 -10.99
CA GLN A 172 8.28 -9.79 -11.77
C GLN A 172 8.19 -9.37 -13.25
N TYR A 173 8.05 -8.08 -13.56
CA TYR A 173 8.09 -7.59 -14.94
C TYR A 173 9.40 -7.96 -15.64
N LYS A 174 10.55 -7.78 -14.97
CA LYS A 174 11.85 -8.20 -15.50
C LYS A 174 11.91 -9.71 -15.77
N LYS A 175 11.31 -10.53 -14.89
CA LYS A 175 11.23 -11.98 -15.11
C LYS A 175 10.39 -12.33 -16.34
N ILE A 176 9.25 -11.67 -16.51
CA ILE A 176 8.41 -11.83 -17.70
C ILE A 176 9.20 -11.44 -18.95
N ASP A 177 9.85 -10.28 -18.95
CA ASP A 177 10.64 -9.81 -20.11
C ASP A 177 11.75 -10.82 -20.47
N ASN A 178 12.50 -11.31 -19.47
CA ASN A 178 13.55 -12.30 -19.68
C ASN A 178 12.98 -13.64 -20.19
N LEU A 179 11.84 -14.07 -19.66
CA LEU A 179 11.15 -15.28 -20.11
C LEU A 179 10.70 -15.13 -21.56
N VAL A 180 10.07 -14.02 -21.93
CA VAL A 180 9.63 -13.73 -23.29
C VAL A 180 10.80 -13.76 -24.28
N GLN A 181 11.93 -13.14 -23.93
CA GLN A 181 13.14 -13.17 -24.77
C GLN A 181 13.69 -14.60 -24.96
N THR A 182 13.78 -15.37 -23.87
CA THR A 182 14.26 -16.75 -23.90
C THR A 182 13.30 -17.67 -24.66
N TYR A 183 12.00 -17.35 -24.60
CA TYR A 183 10.92 -18.14 -25.14
C TYR A 183 10.61 -17.82 -26.61
N ALA A 184 10.96 -16.64 -27.12
CA ALA A 184 10.69 -16.23 -28.50
C ALA A 184 11.13 -17.27 -29.57
N PRO A 185 12.34 -17.88 -29.51
CA PRO A 185 12.73 -18.91 -30.47
C PRO A 185 11.89 -20.19 -30.40
N VAL A 186 11.34 -20.51 -29.21
CA VAL A 186 10.45 -21.68 -29.03
C VAL A 186 9.09 -21.38 -29.67
N ILE A 187 8.56 -20.17 -29.50
CA ILE A 187 7.32 -19.73 -30.17
C ILE A 187 7.48 -19.79 -31.69
N GLU A 188 8.57 -19.24 -32.22
CA GLU A 188 8.85 -19.25 -33.66
C GLU A 188 8.85 -20.68 -34.22
N LYS A 189 9.61 -21.59 -33.58
CA LYS A 189 9.64 -23.00 -33.98
C LYS A 189 8.28 -23.68 -33.84
N PHE A 190 7.54 -23.37 -32.77
CA PHE A 190 6.20 -23.91 -32.57
C PHE A 190 5.24 -23.46 -33.68
N ASN A 191 5.28 -22.18 -34.08
CA ASN A 191 4.45 -21.65 -35.16
C ASN A 191 4.80 -22.31 -36.50
N LEU A 192 6.10 -22.48 -36.81
CA LEU A 192 6.54 -23.22 -38.00
C LEU A 192 6.02 -24.66 -38.01
N ILE A 193 6.02 -25.34 -36.86
CA ILE A 193 5.46 -26.69 -36.72
C ILE A 193 3.94 -26.68 -36.96
N VAL A 194 3.22 -25.74 -36.35
CA VAL A 194 1.75 -25.63 -36.51
C VAL A 194 1.39 -25.40 -37.97
N ASP A 195 2.09 -24.51 -38.66
CA ASP A 195 1.88 -24.24 -40.10
C ASP A 195 2.19 -25.47 -40.96
N ALA A 196 3.29 -26.17 -40.66
CA ALA A 196 3.68 -27.40 -41.35
C ALA A 196 2.63 -28.52 -41.17
N VAL A 197 2.14 -28.70 -39.94
CA VAL A 197 1.08 -29.66 -39.61
C VAL A 197 -0.22 -29.27 -40.33
N ALA A 198 -0.62 -28.01 -40.27
CA ALA A 198 -1.84 -27.52 -40.93
C ALA A 198 -1.78 -27.74 -42.46
N LYS A 199 -0.65 -27.41 -43.10
CA LYS A 199 -0.42 -27.64 -44.53
C LYS A 199 -0.55 -29.12 -44.87
N THR A 200 0.06 -29.99 -44.07
CA THR A 200 0.03 -31.45 -44.26
C THR A 200 -1.37 -32.04 -44.09
N LEU A 201 -2.18 -31.48 -43.19
CA LEU A 201 -3.59 -31.85 -43.03
C LEU A 201 -4.44 -31.39 -44.21
N MET A 202 -4.16 -30.20 -44.76
CA MET A 202 -4.89 -29.66 -45.92
C MET A 202 -4.57 -30.38 -47.23
N THR A 203 -3.35 -30.88 -47.45
CA THR A 203 -3.00 -31.66 -48.66
C THR A 203 -3.54 -33.09 -48.67
N LYS A 204 -4.12 -33.56 -47.57
CA LYS A 204 -4.73 -34.90 -47.46
C LYS A 204 -6.21 -34.93 -47.84
N TYR A 205 -6.82 -33.78 -48.14
CA TYR A 205 -8.18 -33.62 -48.64
C TYR A 205 -8.16 -32.90 -49.98
#